data_AF-A0A536GUK5-F1
#
_entry.id   AF-A0A536GUK5-F1
#
_cell.length_a   1.000
_cell.length_b   1.000
_cell.length_c   1.000
_cell.angle_alpha   90.00
_cell.angle_beta   90.00
_cell.angle_gamma   90.00
#
_symmetry.space_group_name_H-M   'P 1'
#
loop_
_entity.id
_entity.type
_entity.pdbx_description
1 polymer ?
#
loop_
_entity_poly.entity_id
_entity_poly.type
_entity_poly.pdbx_seq_one_letter_code
_entity_poly.pdbx_strand_id
1 'polypeptide(L)'
;MRSESSEEPPSVPEYKPGSEADFERLYRNSYRRILGTLITMLRDREAAEDCTQDAFERAFKAWKKWRPDAPAEAWLHRIAINVAINGQRRERLQEVGAVLRRIGRPVEPSDPAVVVERSDLLEALRKLPPKQAAAIVLRHYHGYSNREIGIALGVPERTVASRLAAARARLQQLLQGTRIASRKNG
;
A
#
# COMPACT_ATOMS: atom_id res chain seq x y z
N MET A 1 22.15 29.67 -25.91
CA MET A 1 21.90 28.21 -26.03
C MET A 1 21.60 27.67 -24.65
N ARG A 2 20.37 27.23 -24.43
CA ARG A 2 19.91 26.68 -23.15
C ARG A 2 20.28 25.20 -23.17
N SER A 3 21.24 24.80 -22.34
CA SER A 3 21.59 23.40 -22.16
C SER A 3 20.44 22.70 -21.45
N GLU A 4 19.60 21.99 -22.20
CA GLU A 4 18.70 20.98 -21.66
C GLU A 4 19.52 19.75 -21.29
N SER A 5 20.05 19.75 -20.06
CA SER A 5 20.50 18.53 -19.39
C SER A 5 19.29 17.91 -18.68
N SER A 6 18.55 17.09 -19.41
CA SER A 6 17.53 16.13 -18.93
C SER A 6 17.74 14.88 -19.81
N GLU A 7 17.93 13.66 -19.35
CA GLU A 7 17.60 12.97 -18.10
C GLU A 7 18.74 11.99 -17.76
N GLU A 8 19.26 12.02 -16.53
CA GLU A 8 19.83 10.80 -15.95
C GLU A 8 18.76 10.19 -15.04
N PRO A 9 18.14 9.05 -15.39
CA PRO A 9 17.28 8.33 -14.45
C PRO A 9 18.17 7.68 -13.37
N PRO A 10 18.08 8.04 -12.07
CA PRO A 10 19.01 7.51 -11.09
C PRO A 10 18.63 6.08 -10.66
N SER A 11 19.51 5.13 -11.05
CA SER A 11 19.94 3.89 -10.39
C SER A 11 18.91 2.96 -9.71
N VAL A 12 18.77 1.74 -10.25
CA VAL A 12 18.20 0.57 -9.55
C VAL A 12 19.29 -0.53 -9.42
N PRO A 13 19.51 -1.22 -8.27
CA PRO A 13 18.83 -1.15 -6.98
C PRO A 13 19.73 -0.92 -5.72
N GLU A 14 19.12 -0.30 -4.70
CA GLU A 14 19.56 -0.19 -3.29
C GLU A 14 19.51 -1.53 -2.51
N TYR A 15 18.90 -2.57 -3.10
CA TYR A 15 18.72 -3.89 -2.50
C TYR A 15 19.12 -4.99 -3.49
N LYS A 16 19.87 -6.00 -3.03
CA LYS A 16 20.31 -7.12 -3.86
C LYS A 16 19.31 -8.29 -3.78
N PRO A 17 18.72 -8.73 -4.92
CA PRO A 17 17.88 -9.93 -4.95
C PRO A 17 18.58 -11.14 -4.33
N GLY A 18 17.88 -11.85 -3.45
CA GLY A 18 18.40 -13.03 -2.76
C GLY A 18 19.31 -12.76 -1.56
N SER A 19 19.72 -11.51 -1.30
CA SER A 19 20.43 -11.12 -0.07
C SER A 19 19.47 -11.07 1.10
N GLU A 20 19.73 -11.86 2.14
CA GLU A 20 18.89 -11.93 3.34
C GLU A 20 18.95 -10.62 4.14
N ALA A 21 20.14 -10.03 4.29
CA ALA A 21 20.32 -8.74 4.97
C ALA A 21 19.57 -7.59 4.26
N ASP A 22 19.53 -7.61 2.93
CA ASP A 22 18.77 -6.62 2.17
C ASP A 22 17.25 -6.84 2.31
N PHE A 23 16.81 -8.09 2.34
CA PHE A 23 15.40 -8.38 2.61
C PHE A 23 15.00 -7.95 4.03
N GLU A 24 15.86 -8.17 5.03
CA GLU A 24 15.61 -7.71 6.40
C GLU A 24 15.49 -6.18 6.47
N ARG A 25 16.39 -5.46 5.79
CA ARG A 25 16.32 -4.00 5.69
C ARG A 25 15.02 -3.55 5.02
N LEU A 26 14.63 -4.20 3.92
CA LEU A 26 13.37 -3.93 3.24
C LEU A 26 12.17 -4.18 4.18
N TYR A 27 12.17 -5.29 4.91
CA TYR A 27 11.13 -5.64 5.88
C TYR A 27 10.97 -4.55 6.94
N ARG A 28 12.07 -4.18 7.63
CA ARG A 28 12.06 -3.17 8.70
C ARG A 28 11.57 -1.82 8.19
N ASN A 29 11.98 -1.43 6.99
CA ASN A 29 11.64 -0.13 6.42
C ASN A 29 10.20 -0.04 5.92
N SER A 30 9.64 -1.14 5.41
CA SER A 30 8.35 -1.13 4.70
C SER A 30 7.17 -1.68 5.52
N TYR A 31 7.41 -2.45 6.60
CA TYR A 31 6.34 -3.15 7.33
C TYR A 31 5.16 -2.25 7.72
N ARG A 32 5.42 -1.10 8.37
CA ARG A 32 4.36 -0.17 8.80
C ARG A 32 3.59 0.42 7.63
N ARG A 33 4.27 0.66 6.51
CA ARG A 33 3.69 1.23 5.28
C ARG A 33 2.81 0.22 4.56
N ILE A 34 3.25 -1.03 4.45
CA ILE A 34 2.43 -2.15 3.95
C ILE A 34 1.19 -2.34 4.83
N LEU A 35 1.37 -2.45 6.15
CA LEU A 35 0.28 -2.67 7.09
C LEU A 35 -0.75 -1.54 7.04
N GLY A 36 -0.31 -0.27 7.02
CA GLY A 36 -1.21 0.88 6.91
C GLY A 36 -2.05 0.88 5.63
N THR A 37 -1.45 0.50 4.50
CA THR A 37 -2.18 0.32 3.24
C THR A 37 -3.22 -0.78 3.37
N LEU A 38 -2.88 -1.94 3.95
CA LEU A 38 -3.82 -3.06 4.09
C LEU A 38 -4.94 -2.79 5.09
N ILE A 39 -4.67 -2.12 6.22
CA ILE A 39 -5.71 -1.68 7.17
C ILE A 39 -6.71 -0.76 6.48
N THR A 40 -6.22 0.13 5.62
CA THR A 40 -7.09 1.05 4.86
C THR A 40 -7.96 0.30 3.85
N MET A 41 -7.41 -0.74 3.21
CA MET A 41 -8.13 -1.53 2.20
C MET A 41 -9.15 -2.49 2.80
N LEU A 42 -8.75 -3.26 3.82
CA LEU A 42 -9.55 -4.33 4.41
C LEU A 42 -10.50 -3.81 5.49
N ARG A 43 -10.16 -2.69 6.13
CA ARG A 43 -10.90 -2.12 7.27
C ARG A 43 -10.99 -3.05 8.49
N ASP A 44 -10.21 -4.13 8.47
CA ASP A 44 -10.02 -5.09 9.52
C ASP A 44 -8.52 -5.12 9.83
N ARG A 45 -8.17 -4.87 11.09
CA ARG A 45 -6.77 -4.83 11.52
C ARG A 45 -6.16 -6.22 11.57
N GLU A 46 -6.90 -7.21 12.05
CA GLU A 46 -6.40 -8.58 12.20
C GLU A 46 -6.14 -9.19 10.82
N ALA A 47 -7.13 -9.08 9.92
CA ALA A 47 -6.97 -9.53 8.53
C ALA A 47 -5.83 -8.79 7.80
N ALA A 48 -5.60 -7.51 8.11
CA ALA A 48 -4.48 -6.75 7.55
C ALA A 48 -3.12 -7.18 8.10
N GLU A 49 -3.03 -7.51 9.40
CA GLU A 49 -1.81 -8.06 10.01
C GLU A 49 -1.48 -9.43 9.39
N ASP A 50 -2.47 -10.29 9.20
CA ASP A 50 -2.32 -11.60 8.54
C ASP A 50 -1.92 -11.48 7.07
N CYS A 51 -2.58 -10.60 6.31
CA CYS A 51 -2.23 -10.36 4.91
C CYS A 51 -0.83 -9.73 4.78
N THR A 52 -0.43 -8.86 5.72
CA THR A 52 0.92 -8.28 5.75
C THR A 52 1.94 -9.39 5.93
N GLN A 53 1.70 -10.30 6.87
CA GLN A 53 2.53 -11.47 7.11
C GLN A 53 2.65 -12.32 5.83
N ASP A 54 1.54 -12.84 5.29
CA ASP A 54 1.57 -13.67 4.07
C ASP A 54 2.25 -12.94 2.88
N ALA A 55 2.07 -11.63 2.76
CA ALA A 55 2.77 -10.84 1.74
C ALA A 55 4.29 -10.88 1.89
N PHE A 56 4.82 -10.72 3.10
CA PHE A 56 6.26 -10.79 3.34
C PHE A 56 6.80 -12.22 3.16
N GLU A 57 6.05 -13.27 3.52
CA GLU A 57 6.45 -14.66 3.22
C GLU A 57 6.60 -14.91 1.72
N ARG A 58 5.59 -14.48 0.95
CA ARG A 58 5.60 -14.62 -0.50
C ARG A 58 6.69 -13.78 -1.14
N ALA A 59 6.91 -12.57 -0.64
CA ALA A 59 8.00 -11.71 -1.07
C ALA A 59 9.36 -12.37 -0.80
N PHE A 60 9.59 -12.92 0.39
CA PHE A 60 10.85 -13.61 0.71
C PHE A 60 11.10 -14.79 -0.24
N LYS A 61 10.08 -15.63 -0.47
CA LYS A 61 10.17 -16.76 -1.42
C LYS A 61 10.46 -16.31 -2.85
N ALA A 62 9.94 -15.15 -3.26
CA ALA A 62 10.15 -14.56 -4.57
C ALA A 62 11.38 -13.64 -4.66
N TRP A 63 12.06 -13.36 -3.54
CA TRP A 63 13.11 -12.34 -3.45
C TRP A 63 14.27 -12.58 -4.40
N LYS A 64 14.70 -13.85 -4.53
CA LYS A 64 15.74 -14.25 -5.49
C LYS A 64 15.37 -14.01 -6.96
N LYS A 65 14.08 -13.93 -7.26
CA LYS A 65 13.53 -13.78 -8.62
C LYS A 65 13.06 -12.37 -8.91
N TRP A 66 13.01 -11.50 -7.90
CA TRP A 66 12.64 -10.10 -8.07
C TRP A 66 13.68 -9.43 -8.99
N ARG A 67 13.16 -8.68 -9.96
CA ARG A 67 13.96 -7.86 -10.87
C ARG A 67 13.78 -6.40 -10.47
N PRO A 68 14.84 -5.59 -10.48
CA PRO A 68 14.78 -4.19 -10.09
C PRO A 68 14.24 -3.32 -11.24
N ASP A 69 13.10 -3.68 -11.82
CA ASP A 69 12.39 -2.91 -12.85
C ASP A 69 11.41 -1.88 -12.25
N ALA A 70 11.20 -1.96 -10.94
CA ALA A 70 10.48 -1.00 -10.09
C ALA A 70 11.11 -1.01 -8.68
N PRO A 71 10.86 0.01 -7.83
CA PRO A 71 11.30 0.00 -6.44
C PRO A 71 10.85 -1.27 -5.70
N ALA A 72 11.72 -1.83 -4.84
CA ALA A 72 11.42 -3.06 -4.10
C ALA A 72 10.14 -2.94 -3.27
N GLU A 73 9.88 -1.77 -2.70
CA GLU A 73 8.67 -1.51 -1.94
C GLU A 73 7.40 -1.50 -2.82
N ALA A 74 7.49 -0.99 -4.06
CA ALA A 74 6.37 -1.02 -5.00
C ALA A 74 6.02 -2.46 -5.42
N TRP A 75 7.06 -3.28 -5.65
CA TRP A 75 6.91 -4.71 -5.86
C TRP A 75 6.28 -5.42 -4.64
N LEU A 76 6.69 -5.05 -3.43
CA LEU A 76 6.11 -5.60 -2.20
C LEU A 76 4.65 -5.18 -2.02
N HIS A 77 4.30 -3.92 -2.28
CA HIS A 77 2.91 -3.46 -2.28
C HIS A 77 2.05 -4.24 -3.27
N ARG A 78 2.57 -4.58 -4.45
CA ARG A 78 1.89 -5.46 -5.41
C ARG A 78 1.55 -6.81 -4.79
N ILE A 79 2.52 -7.44 -4.11
CA ILE A 79 2.31 -8.74 -3.46
C ILE A 79 1.25 -8.59 -2.37
N ALA A 80 1.37 -7.59 -1.50
CA ALA A 80 0.44 -7.33 -0.40
C ALA A 80 -1.00 -7.09 -0.87
N ILE A 81 -1.17 -6.26 -1.89
CA ILE A 81 -2.47 -5.97 -2.48
C ILE A 81 -3.08 -7.23 -3.12
N ASN A 82 -2.27 -8.04 -3.80
CA ASN A 82 -2.74 -9.31 -4.37
C ASN A 82 -3.13 -10.31 -3.27
N VAL A 83 -2.38 -10.38 -2.18
CA VAL A 83 -2.72 -11.19 -1.00
C VAL A 83 -4.06 -10.72 -0.44
N ALA A 84 -4.25 -9.43 -0.21
CA ALA A 84 -5.50 -8.90 0.32
C ALA A 84 -6.70 -9.14 -0.61
N ILE A 85 -6.57 -8.86 -1.91
CA ILE A 85 -7.67 -9.04 -2.88
C ILE A 85 -8.03 -10.52 -3.07
N ASN A 86 -7.04 -11.41 -3.13
CA ASN A 86 -7.27 -12.85 -3.32
C ASN A 86 -7.61 -13.57 -2.01
N GLY A 87 -7.12 -13.07 -0.87
CA GLY A 87 -7.45 -13.50 0.49
C GLY A 87 -8.91 -13.19 0.82
N GLN A 88 -9.41 -12.01 0.42
CA GLN A 88 -10.84 -11.68 0.49
C GLN A 88 -11.73 -12.60 -0.39
N ARG A 89 -11.16 -13.27 -1.39
CA ARG A 89 -11.84 -14.38 -2.12
C ARG A 89 -11.81 -15.70 -1.34
N ARG A 90 -10.78 -15.91 -0.51
CA ARG A 90 -10.56 -17.07 0.36
C ARG A 90 -11.25 -16.96 1.73
N GLU A 91 -11.75 -15.80 2.13
CA GLU A 91 -12.75 -15.71 3.22
C GLU A 91 -14.08 -16.40 2.84
N ARG A 92 -14.24 -16.86 1.58
CA ARG A 92 -15.28 -17.81 1.19
C ARG A 92 -14.86 -19.28 1.22
N LEU A 93 -13.58 -19.59 1.42
CA LEU A 93 -13.02 -20.96 1.45
C LEU A 93 -11.79 -21.00 2.39
N GLN A 94 -12.09 -21.46 3.61
CA GLN A 94 -11.25 -21.62 4.79
C GLN A 94 -9.74 -21.90 4.63
N GLU A 95 -9.01 -21.23 5.53
CA GLU A 95 -8.01 -21.72 6.49
C GLU A 95 -6.63 -22.26 6.05
N VAL A 96 -5.67 -21.84 6.90
CA VAL A 96 -4.44 -22.47 7.40
C VAL A 96 -3.16 -21.73 7.03
N GLY A 97 -2.53 -21.18 8.07
CA GLY A 97 -1.26 -20.46 8.04
C GLY A 97 -0.07 -21.26 8.58
N ALA A 98 0.91 -20.48 9.07
CA ALA A 98 2.12 -20.80 9.83
C ALA A 98 3.44 -20.94 9.04
N VAL A 99 4.09 -19.81 8.77
CA VAL A 99 5.57 -19.74 8.68
C VAL A 99 6.17 -18.52 9.44
N LEU A 100 5.44 -17.44 9.71
CA LEU A 100 6.04 -16.17 10.15
C LEU A 100 6.41 -15.94 11.63
N ARG A 101 6.30 -16.93 12.52
CA ARG A 101 6.68 -16.75 13.93
C ARG A 101 8.18 -16.53 14.20
N ARG A 102 9.05 -16.49 13.17
CA ARG A 102 10.51 -16.49 13.33
C ARG A 102 11.21 -15.13 13.14
N ILE A 103 10.55 -14.10 12.61
CA ILE A 103 11.21 -12.80 12.31
C ILE A 103 10.94 -11.72 13.38
N GLY A 104 9.93 -11.90 14.24
CA GLY A 104 9.61 -10.92 15.29
C GLY A 104 9.01 -9.63 14.72
N ARG A 105 7.85 -9.22 15.24
CA ARG A 105 7.26 -7.91 14.95
C ARG A 105 8.25 -6.82 15.42
N PRO A 106 8.59 -5.81 14.61
CA PRO A 106 9.35 -4.67 15.10
C PRO A 106 8.60 -4.04 16.29
N VAL A 107 9.28 -3.91 17.43
CA VAL A 107 8.73 -3.26 18.63
C VAL A 107 8.37 -1.81 18.28
N GLU A 108 7.13 -1.41 18.56
CA GLU A 108 6.58 -0.09 18.23
C GLU A 108 7.18 1.01 19.13
N PRO A 109 7.75 2.09 18.57
CA PRO A 109 7.53 3.40 19.11
C PRO A 109 6.24 3.96 18.52
N SER A 110 5.26 4.15 19.39
CA SER A 110 4.03 4.89 19.14
C SER A 110 4.38 6.36 18.97
N ASP A 111 4.42 6.86 17.74
CA ASP A 111 4.43 8.31 17.51
C ASP A 111 2.96 8.79 17.46
N PRO A 112 2.49 9.53 18.48
CA PRO A 112 1.10 9.98 18.55
C PRO A 112 0.75 11.00 17.47
N ALA A 113 1.73 11.72 16.91
CA ALA A 113 1.50 12.79 15.95
C ALA A 113 1.01 12.29 14.58
N VAL A 114 1.34 11.05 14.20
CA VAL A 114 0.92 10.46 12.92
C VAL A 114 -0.52 9.90 12.98
N VAL A 115 -1.06 9.68 14.18
CA VAL A 115 -2.34 8.99 14.40
C VAL A 115 -3.54 9.96 14.37
N VAL A 116 -3.35 11.21 14.82
CA VAL A 116 -4.48 12.13 15.10
C VAL A 116 -4.90 12.95 13.88
N GLU A 117 -3.99 13.49 13.06
CA GLU A 117 -4.38 14.20 11.81
C GLU A 117 -4.87 13.25 10.69
N ARG A 118 -4.67 11.95 10.86
CA ARG A 118 -5.05 10.94 9.86
C ARG A 118 -6.47 10.38 10.04
N SER A 119 -7.19 10.68 11.12
CA SER A 119 -8.50 10.02 11.38
C SER A 119 -9.52 10.30 10.27
N ASP A 120 -9.74 11.56 9.91
CA ASP A 120 -10.81 11.95 8.99
C ASP A 120 -10.53 11.48 7.55
N LEU A 121 -9.28 11.56 7.12
CA LEU A 121 -8.87 11.06 5.81
C LEU A 121 -8.88 9.53 5.77
N LEU A 122 -8.40 8.84 6.82
CA LEU A 122 -8.49 7.38 6.90
C LEU A 122 -9.95 6.92 6.94
N GLU A 123 -10.83 7.61 7.66
CA GLU A 123 -12.26 7.34 7.66
C GLU A 123 -12.91 7.60 6.29
N ALA A 124 -12.52 8.67 5.60
CA ALA A 124 -13.00 8.94 4.25
C ALA A 124 -12.51 7.89 3.25
N LEU A 125 -11.25 7.45 3.36
CA LEU A 125 -10.67 6.37 2.56
C LEU A 125 -11.37 5.03 2.84
N ARG A 126 -11.72 4.77 4.10
CA ARG A 126 -12.59 3.66 4.52
C ARG A 126 -14.03 3.77 4.01
N LYS A 127 -14.42 4.80 3.26
CA LYS A 127 -15.73 4.83 2.56
C LYS A 127 -15.58 4.56 1.06
N LEU A 128 -14.35 4.43 0.56
CA LEU A 128 -14.08 4.10 -0.84
C LEU A 128 -14.06 2.58 -1.06
N PRO A 129 -14.39 2.12 -2.28
CA PRO A 129 -14.06 0.77 -2.73
C PRO A 129 -12.57 0.45 -2.51
N PRO A 130 -12.19 -0.77 -2.07
CA PRO A 130 -10.82 -1.08 -1.66
C PRO A 130 -9.74 -0.72 -2.69
N LYS A 131 -9.99 -1.00 -3.98
CA LYS A 131 -9.04 -0.68 -5.05
C LYS A 131 -8.92 0.83 -5.32
N GLN A 132 -9.94 1.63 -5.02
CA GLN A 132 -9.89 3.10 -5.12
C GLN A 132 -9.12 3.68 -3.93
N ALA A 133 -9.38 3.19 -2.71
CA ALA A 133 -8.62 3.56 -1.52
C ALA A 133 -7.12 3.25 -1.71
N ALA A 134 -6.79 2.05 -2.19
CA ALA A 134 -5.42 1.63 -2.50
C ALA A 134 -4.74 2.58 -3.49
N ALA A 135 -5.41 2.95 -4.58
CA ALA A 135 -4.85 3.89 -5.57
C ALA A 135 -4.51 5.26 -4.94
N ILE A 136 -5.39 5.79 -4.08
CA ILE A 136 -5.15 7.06 -3.38
C ILE A 136 -3.98 6.92 -2.40
N VAL A 137 -3.93 5.85 -1.61
CA VAL A 137 -2.85 5.62 -0.65
C VAL A 137 -1.49 5.49 -1.35
N LEU A 138 -1.40 4.65 -2.39
CA LEU A 138 -0.18 4.48 -3.17
C LEU A 138 0.28 5.79 -3.81
N ARG A 139 -0.64 6.61 -4.31
CA ARG A 139 -0.29 7.90 -4.91
C ARG A 139 0.16 8.94 -3.89
N HIS A 140 -0.60 9.12 -2.81
CA HIS A 140 -0.46 10.28 -1.94
C HIS A 140 0.40 10.02 -0.69
N TYR A 141 0.48 8.77 -0.23
CA TYR A 141 1.32 8.41 0.93
C TYR A 141 2.66 7.80 0.51
N HIS A 142 2.68 7.07 -0.60
CA HIS A 142 3.90 6.40 -1.07
C HIS A 142 4.55 7.08 -2.29
N GLY A 143 3.88 8.08 -2.88
CA GLY A 143 4.43 8.88 -3.98
C GLY A 143 4.50 8.16 -5.33
N TYR A 144 3.81 7.02 -5.50
CA TYR A 144 3.95 6.21 -6.71
C TYR A 144 3.36 6.87 -7.96
N SER A 145 4.07 6.67 -9.07
CA SER A 145 3.60 7.01 -10.41
C SER A 145 2.38 6.16 -10.81
N ASN A 146 1.63 6.59 -11.82
CA ASN A 146 0.49 5.81 -12.31
C ASN A 146 0.93 4.43 -12.82
N ARG A 147 2.10 4.34 -13.45
CA ARG A 147 2.72 3.08 -13.90
C ARG A 147 2.96 2.13 -12.73
N GLU A 148 3.60 2.57 -11.66
CA GLU A 148 3.88 1.75 -10.47
C GLU A 148 2.60 1.32 -9.75
N ILE A 149 1.61 2.21 -9.66
CA ILE A 149 0.28 1.86 -9.12
C ILE A 149 -0.40 0.82 -10.01
N GLY A 150 -0.26 0.90 -11.33
CA GLY A 150 -0.83 -0.08 -12.27
C GLY A 150 -0.24 -1.46 -12.05
N ILE A 151 1.09 -1.51 -11.90
CA ILE A 151 1.82 -2.74 -11.53
C ILE A 151 1.30 -3.29 -10.19
N ALA A 152 1.17 -2.43 -9.17
CA ALA A 152 0.72 -2.83 -7.84
C ALA A 152 -0.72 -3.36 -7.81
N LEU A 153 -1.62 -2.73 -8.56
CA LEU A 153 -3.05 -3.08 -8.60
C LEU A 153 -3.38 -4.14 -9.66
N GLY A 154 -2.43 -4.53 -10.51
CA GLY A 154 -2.65 -5.46 -11.62
C GLY A 154 -3.60 -4.90 -12.68
N VAL A 155 -3.53 -3.59 -12.97
CA VAL A 155 -4.38 -2.92 -13.97
C VAL A 155 -3.55 -2.03 -14.90
N PRO A 156 -4.02 -1.73 -16.12
CA PRO A 156 -3.35 -0.79 -17.01
C PRO A 156 -3.17 0.60 -16.37
N GLU A 157 -2.08 1.29 -16.71
CA GLU A 157 -1.81 2.65 -16.21
C GLU A 157 -2.97 3.62 -16.49
N ARG A 158 -3.58 3.52 -17.67
CA ARG A 158 -4.78 4.30 -18.04
C ARG A 158 -5.95 4.08 -17.08
N THR A 159 -6.12 2.86 -16.57
CA THR A 159 -7.14 2.51 -15.58
C THR A 159 -6.83 3.11 -14.21
N VAL A 160 -5.55 3.33 -13.88
CA VAL A 160 -5.16 4.02 -12.64
C VAL A 160 -5.64 5.47 -12.65
N ALA A 161 -5.43 6.19 -13.76
CA ALA A 161 -5.84 7.59 -13.87
C ALA A 161 -7.35 7.76 -13.65
N SER A 162 -8.18 6.93 -14.30
CA SER A 162 -9.64 6.97 -14.12
C SER A 162 -10.06 6.56 -12.70
N ARG A 163 -9.36 5.60 -12.09
CA ARG A 163 -9.62 5.16 -10.71
C ARG A 163 -9.28 6.22 -9.68
N LEU A 164 -8.18 6.94 -9.86
CA LEU A 164 -7.80 8.09 -9.04
C LEU A 164 -8.81 9.22 -9.18
N ALA A 165 -9.26 9.52 -10.41
CA ALA A 165 -10.30 10.53 -10.64
C ALA A 165 -11.62 10.17 -9.93
N ALA A 166 -12.09 8.93 -10.08
CA ALA A 166 -13.30 8.45 -9.42
C ALA A 166 -13.19 8.47 -7.89
N ALA A 167 -12.03 8.07 -7.35
CA ALA A 167 -11.75 8.12 -5.92
C ALA A 167 -11.80 9.55 -5.36
N ARG A 168 -11.17 10.52 -6.06
CA ARG A 168 -11.19 11.94 -5.68
C ARG A 168 -12.60 12.52 -5.71
N ALA A 169 -13.38 12.25 -6.76
CA ALA A 169 -14.76 12.71 -6.86
C ALA A 169 -15.62 12.19 -5.68
N ARG A 170 -15.44 10.91 -5.31
CA ARG A 170 -16.16 10.30 -4.18
C ARG A 170 -15.72 10.87 -2.83
N LEU A 171 -14.42 11.10 -2.62
CA LEU A 171 -13.92 11.79 -1.43
C LEU A 171 -14.48 13.21 -1.32
N GLN A 172 -14.52 13.97 -2.41
CA GLN A 172 -15.11 15.31 -2.43
C GLN A 172 -16.58 15.28 -2.00
N GLN A 173 -17.39 14.35 -2.53
CA GLN A 173 -18.79 14.20 -2.13
C GLN A 173 -18.93 13.88 -0.64
N LEU A 174 -18.11 12.95 -0.13
CA LEU A 174 -18.14 12.55 1.29
C LEU A 174 -17.78 13.71 2.22
N LEU A 175 -16.74 14.47 1.88
CA LEU A 175 -16.28 15.60 2.70
C LEU A 175 -17.23 16.81 2.60
N GLN A 176 -17.86 17.03 1.45
CA GLN A 176 -18.90 18.06 1.30
C GLN A 176 -20.18 17.71 2.07
N GLY A 177 -20.59 16.43 2.07
CA GLY A 177 -21.71 15.95 2.87
C GLY A 177 -21.50 16.12 4.37
N THR A 178 -20.28 15.83 4.85
CA THR A 178 -19.89 16.07 6.26
C THR A 178 -19.92 17.56 6.63
N ARG A 179 -19.43 18.45 5.74
CA ARG A 179 -19.46 19.92 5.97
C ARG A 179 -20.87 20.50 6.01
N ILE A 180 -21.82 19.94 5.27
CA ILE A 180 -23.23 20.40 5.28
C ILE A 180 -23.95 19.90 6.54
N ALA A 181 -23.70 18.66 6.98
CA ALA A 181 -24.28 18.10 8.19
C ALA A 181 -23.81 18.84 9.46
N SER A 182 -22.54 19.26 9.53
CA SER A 182 -22.01 20.01 10.67
C SER A 182 -22.54 21.45 10.79
N ARG A 183 -23.14 22.01 9.73
CA ARG A 183 -23.61 23.42 9.69
C ARG A 183 -25.08 23.59 10.07
N LYS A 184 -25.85 22.51 10.23
CA LYS A 184 -27.26 22.53 10.62
C LYS A 184 -27.49 22.33 12.13
N ASN A 185 -26.43 22.11 12.90
CA ASN A 185 -26.47 21.92 14.36
C ASN A 185 -25.91 23.13 15.13
N GLY A 186 -25.90 24.32 14.53
CA GLY A 186 -25.50 25.58 15.16
C GLY A 186 -26.62 26.59 15.15
#